data_AF-A0A9D4TV94-F1
#
_entry.id   AF-A0A9D4TV94-F1
#
_cell.length_a   1.000
_cell.length_b   1.000
_cell.length_c   1.000
_cell.angle_alpha   90.00
_cell.angle_beta   90.00
_cell.angle_gamma   90.00
#
_symmetry.space_group_name_H-M   'P 1'
#
loop_
_entity.id
_entity.type
_entity.pdbx_description
1 polymer ?
#
loop_
_entity_poly.entity_id
_entity_poly.type
_entity_poly.pdbx_seq_one_letter_code
_entity_poly.pdbx_strand_id
1 'polypeptide(L)'
;MAALLCLSSFAAAANRITPIAPRVRFDGPEGPKAIQVEDDATAALVQQITAALAVTAQAYVKGETIPAGVTIASAPPANVSAALVRQVLGSVMAAAVMQVSSAGSLGSPKVYPYTDGTGRIALYRIPKGKVKGTCIFIHGCKHDPYSWFYRSKACPQCTGLPEEVSHSKQCLARGYAVLALMSLNREYRSRCFSSSGGPGSNDQASARDLIVRFTQDAGLTRRPKYMFGISSGASFAIKFPMTMYIEGVVSEVNMPWEKAWGATNGHGKLKVPFPPTAFYMMQRDLQTKRQIEKAVQLLNRNGVNSDFVFIPARAVTPDFLAKRSVFISPQQSGAIYAALVKSKVISKAGDVLYDVRVNRKWVKQLNAALPWLKRAGFNFNLISDESQIWQELNLAWAWHEIVSDHVRATLAWLETGGRANLNALARKYSLNDNIACLNEYREGCRR
;
A
#
# COMPACT_ATOMS: atom_id res chain seq x y z
N MET A 1 4.86 54.37 69.43
CA MET A 1 5.81 53.58 68.62
C MET A 1 5.44 53.79 67.17
N ALA A 2 6.21 54.65 66.51
CA ALA A 2 5.89 55.26 65.23
C ALA A 2 6.37 54.41 64.05
N ALA A 3 5.55 54.41 63.01
CA ALA A 3 5.79 53.80 61.71
C ALA A 3 6.93 54.51 60.96
N LEU A 4 7.77 53.72 60.28
CA LEU A 4 8.80 54.19 59.35
C LEU A 4 8.82 53.30 58.10
N LEU A 5 8.64 53.94 56.93
CA LEU A 5 9.28 53.71 55.62
C LEU A 5 9.14 52.31 54.96
N CYS A 6 8.75 52.15 53.69
CA CYS A 6 9.28 52.85 52.52
C CYS A 6 8.35 52.69 51.30
N LEU A 7 8.07 53.80 50.60
CA LEU A 7 7.66 53.82 49.20
C LEU A 7 8.90 53.65 48.31
N SER A 8 8.86 52.79 47.30
CA SER A 8 9.51 53.06 46.01
C SER A 8 9.17 52.03 44.92
N SER A 9 8.75 52.58 43.77
CA SER A 9 8.90 52.08 42.39
C SER A 9 8.16 50.79 41.95
N PHE A 10 6.96 51.01 41.39
CA PHE A 10 6.47 50.21 40.26
C PHE A 10 7.26 50.59 38.99
N ALA A 11 8.09 49.68 38.49
CA ALA A 11 8.57 49.70 37.12
C ALA A 11 8.05 48.43 36.42
N ALA A 12 7.24 48.63 35.38
CA ALA A 12 6.66 47.57 34.57
C ALA A 12 7.75 46.81 33.81
N ALA A 13 7.93 45.53 34.10
CA ALA A 13 8.63 44.60 33.23
C ALA A 13 7.71 44.25 32.06
N ALA A 14 7.86 44.95 30.93
CA ALA A 14 7.24 44.58 29.68
C ALA A 14 7.79 43.23 29.22
N ASN A 15 6.96 42.18 29.27
CA ASN A 15 7.24 40.89 28.65
C ASN A 15 7.50 41.11 27.14
N ARG A 16 8.74 40.91 26.70
CA ARG A 16 9.07 40.75 25.27
C ARG A 16 8.45 39.44 24.78
N ILE A 17 7.24 39.52 24.24
CA ILE A 17 6.69 38.45 23.41
C ILE A 17 7.55 38.40 22.16
N THR A 18 8.40 37.38 22.05
CA THR A 18 9.13 37.11 20.81
C THR A 18 8.09 36.67 19.77
N PRO A 19 8.02 37.32 18.60
CA PRO A 19 7.08 36.92 17.56
C PRO A 19 7.40 35.48 17.15
N ILE A 20 6.38 34.60 17.22
CA ILE A 20 6.50 33.23 16.75
C ILE A 20 6.56 33.29 15.23
N ALA A 21 7.72 32.99 14.65
CA ALA A 21 7.89 32.93 13.20
C ALA A 21 6.80 32.04 12.57
N PRO A 22 6.21 32.44 11.43
CA PRO A 22 5.18 31.64 10.78
C PRO A 22 5.73 30.25 10.43
N ARG A 23 4.87 29.23 10.45
CA ARG A 23 5.25 27.85 10.11
C ARG A 23 4.34 27.33 9.01
N VAL A 24 4.92 27.00 7.86
CA VAL A 24 4.20 26.29 6.81
C VAL A 24 4.58 24.81 6.86
N ARG A 25 3.62 23.93 7.14
CA ARG A 25 3.83 22.48 7.16
C ARG A 25 3.96 21.95 5.74
N PHE A 26 5.01 21.17 5.48
CA PHE A 26 5.35 20.74 4.14
C PHE A 26 6.02 19.34 4.14
N ASP A 27 5.67 18.48 3.18
CA ASP A 27 6.12 17.08 3.10
C ASP A 27 6.97 16.84 1.84
N GLY A 28 8.27 17.17 1.87
CA GLY A 28 9.17 17.03 0.71
C GLY A 28 10.28 16.02 0.87
N PRO A 29 11.31 16.06 0.01
CA PRO A 29 12.38 15.06 -0.04
C PRO A 29 13.24 15.04 1.23
N GLU A 30 13.20 16.06 2.09
CA GLU A 30 13.81 16.03 3.42
C GLU A 30 12.82 15.62 4.54
N GLY A 31 11.64 15.11 4.17
CA GLY A 31 10.52 14.69 5.02
C GLY A 31 9.53 15.81 5.38
N PRO A 32 8.57 15.55 6.31
CA PRO A 32 7.64 16.55 6.83
C PRO A 32 8.39 17.64 7.59
N LYS A 33 8.80 18.71 6.91
CA LYS A 33 9.37 19.91 7.49
C LYS A 33 8.27 20.95 7.67
N ALA A 34 8.18 21.54 8.85
CA ALA A 34 7.69 22.92 8.87
C ALA A 34 8.80 23.73 8.20
N ILE A 35 8.51 24.36 7.05
CA ILE A 35 9.37 25.43 6.55
C ILE A 35 9.24 26.52 7.60
N GLN A 36 10.28 26.64 8.44
CA GLN A 36 10.45 27.85 9.23
C GLN A 36 10.76 28.92 8.22
N VAL A 37 9.80 29.82 8.06
CA VAL A 37 9.94 30.98 7.21
C VAL A 37 10.39 32.09 8.14
N GLU A 38 11.50 32.73 7.79
CA GLU A 38 12.16 33.73 8.65
C GLU A 38 11.27 34.97 8.84
N ASP A 39 10.30 35.16 7.94
CA ASP A 39 9.36 36.27 7.94
C ASP A 39 8.05 35.92 7.21
N ASP A 40 7.06 36.79 7.38
CA ASP A 40 5.74 36.70 6.77
C ASP A 40 5.77 36.73 5.24
N ALA A 41 6.76 37.41 4.64
CA ALA A 41 6.90 37.50 3.19
C ALA A 41 7.26 36.13 2.58
N THR A 42 8.16 35.39 3.24
CA THR A 42 8.52 34.02 2.87
C THR A 42 7.35 33.07 3.12
N ALA A 43 6.57 33.27 4.20
CA ALA A 43 5.35 32.52 4.47
C ALA A 43 4.32 32.69 3.34
N ALA A 44 4.07 33.93 2.93
CA ALA A 44 3.14 34.29 1.86
C ALA A 44 3.59 33.71 0.51
N LEU A 45 4.89 33.74 0.20
CA LEU A 45 5.43 33.13 -1.02
C LEU A 45 5.20 31.60 -1.05
N VAL A 46 5.49 30.90 0.06
CA VAL A 46 5.25 29.45 0.15
C VAL A 46 3.75 29.16 -0.01
N GLN A 47 2.87 29.94 0.60
CA GLN A 47 1.42 29.79 0.47
C GLN A 47 0.95 30.04 -0.98
N GLN A 48 1.46 31.07 -1.65
CA GLN A 48 1.14 31.37 -3.05
C GLN A 48 1.61 30.25 -3.99
N ILE A 49 2.85 29.78 -3.85
CA ILE A 49 3.39 28.68 -4.66
C ILE A 49 2.58 27.39 -4.42
N THR A 50 2.24 27.09 -3.15
CA THR A 50 1.43 25.92 -2.79
C THR A 50 0.01 26.01 -3.35
N ALA A 51 -0.64 27.17 -3.27
CA ALA A 51 -1.98 27.39 -3.81
C ALA A 51 -1.99 27.28 -5.34
N ALA A 52 -1.04 27.91 -6.03
CA ALA A 52 -0.90 27.86 -7.49
C ALA A 52 -0.66 26.43 -7.99
N LEU A 53 0.19 25.67 -7.29
CA LEU A 53 0.47 24.27 -7.65
C LEU A 53 -0.69 23.34 -7.33
N ALA A 54 -1.44 23.55 -6.25
CA ALA A 54 -2.63 22.77 -5.94
C ALA A 54 -3.73 22.95 -7.02
N VAL A 55 -3.93 24.18 -7.49
CA VAL A 55 -4.87 24.49 -8.60
C VAL A 55 -4.40 23.84 -9.90
N THR A 56 -3.11 23.95 -10.23
CA THR A 56 -2.52 23.36 -11.44
C THR A 56 -2.58 21.83 -11.43
N ALA A 57 -2.23 21.21 -10.30
CA ALA A 57 -2.33 19.78 -10.06
C ALA A 57 -3.76 19.26 -10.23
N GLN A 58 -4.74 19.98 -9.67
CA GLN A 58 -6.15 19.59 -9.74
C GLN A 58 -6.69 19.70 -11.17
N ALA A 59 -6.36 20.78 -11.89
CA ALA A 59 -6.73 20.94 -13.30
C ALA A 59 -6.11 19.82 -14.17
N TYR A 60 -4.83 19.52 -13.97
CA TYR A 60 -4.15 18.42 -14.66
C TYR A 60 -4.79 17.05 -14.40
N VAL A 61 -5.10 16.73 -13.14
CA VAL A 61 -5.76 15.46 -12.76
C VAL A 61 -7.14 15.31 -13.41
N LYS A 62 -7.86 16.41 -13.56
CA LYS A 62 -9.21 16.40 -14.16
C LYS A 62 -9.21 16.54 -15.68
N GLY A 63 -8.06 16.81 -16.31
CA GLY A 63 -7.99 17.15 -17.73
C GLY A 63 -8.64 18.50 -18.07
N GLU A 64 -8.70 19.41 -17.10
CA GLU A 64 -9.26 20.75 -17.24
C GLU A 64 -8.14 21.75 -17.61
N THR A 65 -8.50 22.82 -18.34
CA THR A 65 -7.60 23.96 -18.57
C THR A 65 -7.32 24.69 -17.26
N ILE A 66 -6.07 25.07 -17.02
CA ILE A 66 -5.69 25.84 -15.83
C ILE A 66 -6.46 27.17 -15.84
N PRO A 67 -7.16 27.54 -14.74
CA PRO A 67 -7.92 28.78 -14.68
C PRO A 67 -7.06 30.02 -15.00
N ALA A 68 -7.59 30.93 -15.82
CA ALA A 68 -6.95 32.21 -16.06
C ALA A 68 -6.81 32.98 -14.73
N GLY A 69 -5.59 33.44 -14.42
CA GLY A 69 -5.28 34.15 -13.16
C GLY A 69 -4.40 33.39 -12.16
N VAL A 70 -3.99 32.14 -12.46
CA VAL A 70 -2.93 31.46 -11.68
C VAL A 70 -1.56 32.05 -12.07
N THR A 71 -1.20 33.18 -11.47
CA THR A 71 0.12 33.80 -11.65
C THR A 71 1.02 33.47 -10.46
N ILE A 72 2.12 32.76 -10.70
CA ILE A 72 3.24 32.74 -9.74
C ILE A 72 3.97 34.06 -9.93
N ALA A 73 4.14 34.86 -8.88
CA ALA A 73 4.90 36.11 -8.95
C ALA A 73 6.26 35.85 -9.61
N SER A 74 6.60 36.64 -10.63
CA SER A 74 7.79 36.43 -11.47
C SER A 74 9.10 36.74 -10.75
N ALA A 75 9.06 37.39 -9.59
CA ALA A 75 10.21 37.68 -8.76
C ALA A 75 9.94 37.28 -7.29
N PRO A 76 10.88 36.57 -6.64
CA PRO A 76 10.82 36.36 -5.20
C PRO A 76 10.94 37.70 -4.45
N PRO A 77 10.37 37.84 -3.24
CA PRO A 77 10.58 39.02 -2.40
C PRO A 77 12.08 39.27 -2.18
N ALA A 78 12.48 40.54 -2.03
CA ALA A 78 13.89 40.97 -2.01
C ALA A 78 14.74 40.30 -0.91
N ASN A 79 14.09 39.77 0.13
CA ASN A 79 14.67 39.05 1.27
C ASN A 79 14.73 37.52 1.10
N VAL A 80 14.27 36.97 -0.02
CA VAL A 80 14.26 35.51 -0.26
C VAL A 80 15.39 35.12 -1.20
N SER A 81 16.35 34.34 -0.71
CA SER A 81 17.47 33.87 -1.53
C SER A 81 17.01 32.92 -2.64
N ALA A 82 17.69 32.96 -3.79
CA ALA A 82 17.42 32.04 -4.90
C ALA A 82 17.57 30.55 -4.50
N ALA A 83 18.43 30.24 -3.52
CA ALA A 83 18.58 28.90 -2.96
C ALA A 83 17.32 28.45 -2.21
N LEU A 84 16.75 29.33 -1.37
CA LEU A 84 15.51 29.07 -0.65
C LEU A 84 14.33 28.90 -1.63
N VAL A 85 14.23 29.75 -2.67
CA VAL A 85 13.20 29.59 -3.72
C VAL A 85 13.29 28.24 -4.40
N ARG A 86 14.50 27.79 -4.80
CA ARG A 86 14.69 26.47 -5.42
C ARG A 86 14.32 25.33 -4.48
N GLN A 87 14.67 25.44 -3.21
CA GLN A 87 14.32 24.44 -2.20
C GLN A 87 12.80 24.36 -2.00
N VAL A 88 12.13 25.51 -1.83
CA VAL A 88 10.67 25.62 -1.69
C VAL A 88 9.97 25.11 -2.95
N LEU A 89 10.41 25.49 -4.14
CA LEU A 89 9.80 25.07 -5.38
C LEU A 89 9.95 23.55 -5.60
N GLY A 90 11.16 23.00 -5.43
CA GLY A 90 11.39 21.55 -5.56
C GLY A 90 10.58 20.74 -4.54
N SER A 91 10.46 21.28 -3.34
CA SER A 91 9.60 20.80 -2.28
C SER A 91 8.11 20.77 -2.69
N VAL A 92 7.52 21.93 -3.00
CA VAL A 92 6.09 22.00 -3.34
C VAL A 92 5.76 21.17 -4.57
N MET A 93 6.67 21.12 -5.56
CA MET A 93 6.52 20.23 -6.72
C MET A 93 6.49 18.75 -6.33
N ALA A 94 7.35 18.30 -5.40
CA ALA A 94 7.32 16.91 -4.92
C ALA A 94 5.99 16.56 -4.22
N ALA A 95 5.49 17.46 -3.36
CA ALA A 95 4.19 17.27 -2.71
C ALA A 95 3.02 17.30 -3.70
N ALA A 96 3.06 18.21 -4.68
CA ALA A 96 2.07 18.29 -5.75
C ALA A 96 2.08 17.00 -6.60
N VAL A 97 3.25 16.48 -6.95
CA VAL A 97 3.37 15.20 -7.68
C VAL A 97 2.83 14.02 -6.87
N MET A 98 3.09 13.95 -5.56
CA MET A 98 2.49 12.93 -4.69
C MET A 98 0.97 13.05 -4.62
N GLN A 99 0.46 14.28 -4.50
CA GLN A 99 -0.98 14.54 -4.43
C GLN A 99 -1.68 14.25 -5.77
N VAL A 100 -1.06 14.58 -6.91
CA VAL A 100 -1.52 14.23 -8.26
C VAL A 100 -1.51 12.72 -8.46
N SER A 101 -0.43 12.05 -8.05
CA SER A 101 -0.28 10.59 -8.20
C SER A 101 -1.29 9.83 -7.34
N SER A 102 -1.55 10.30 -6.11
CA SER A 102 -2.54 9.70 -5.21
C SER A 102 -3.98 10.04 -5.62
N ALA A 103 -4.29 11.30 -5.92
CA ALA A 103 -5.66 11.73 -6.26
C ALA A 103 -6.12 11.28 -7.66
N GLY A 104 -5.23 11.30 -8.66
CA GLY A 104 -5.54 10.94 -10.05
C GLY A 104 -5.56 9.44 -10.34
N SER A 105 -5.33 8.58 -9.34
CA SER A 105 -5.42 7.13 -9.48
C SER A 105 -6.40 6.54 -8.45
N LEU A 106 -5.87 5.93 -7.39
CA LEU A 106 -6.60 5.15 -6.39
C LEU A 106 -6.93 5.92 -5.12
N GLY A 107 -6.92 7.25 -5.16
CA GLY A 107 -7.26 8.10 -4.02
C GLY A 107 -8.76 8.14 -3.71
N SER A 108 -9.63 7.70 -4.60
CA SER A 108 -11.10 7.83 -4.44
C SER A 108 -11.83 6.49 -4.50
N PRO A 109 -11.53 5.53 -3.60
CA PRO A 109 -12.33 4.32 -3.48
C PRO A 109 -13.75 4.65 -3.04
N LYS A 110 -14.69 3.79 -3.44
CA LYS A 110 -16.04 3.80 -2.89
C LYS A 110 -16.14 2.75 -1.79
N VAL A 111 -16.95 3.03 -0.77
CA VAL A 111 -17.29 2.06 0.27
C VAL A 111 -18.56 1.32 -0.16
N TYR A 112 -18.52 -0.01 -0.11
CA TYR A 112 -19.68 -0.87 -0.26
C TYR A 112 -20.06 -1.39 1.14
N PRO A 113 -21.14 -0.88 1.75
CA PRO A 113 -21.59 -1.34 3.06
C PRO A 113 -22.20 -2.73 2.98
N TYR A 114 -22.04 -3.55 4.01
CA TYR A 114 -22.74 -4.82 4.13
C TYR A 114 -23.53 -4.87 5.44
N THR A 115 -24.86 -4.79 5.32
CA THR A 115 -25.78 -4.68 6.45
C THR A 115 -26.24 -6.06 6.92
N ASP A 116 -25.32 -6.85 7.48
CA ASP A 116 -25.58 -8.14 8.12
C ASP A 116 -25.44 -8.09 9.65
N GLY A 117 -25.28 -6.89 10.22
CA GLY A 117 -25.03 -6.68 11.65
C GLY A 117 -23.57 -6.87 12.08
N THR A 118 -22.69 -7.34 11.19
CA THR A 118 -21.26 -7.54 11.52
C THR A 118 -20.42 -6.28 11.42
N GLY A 119 -20.95 -5.23 10.78
CA GLY A 119 -20.20 -4.01 10.46
C GLY A 119 -19.18 -4.19 9.33
N ARG A 120 -19.18 -5.33 8.63
CA ARG A 120 -18.33 -5.57 7.46
C ARG A 120 -18.60 -4.53 6.37
N ILE A 121 -17.53 -4.08 5.73
CA ILE A 121 -17.55 -3.27 4.52
C ILE A 121 -16.58 -3.87 3.50
N ALA A 122 -16.68 -3.39 2.26
CA ALA A 122 -15.61 -3.52 1.29
C ALA A 122 -15.28 -2.15 0.68
N LEU A 123 -14.04 -1.98 0.23
CA LEU A 123 -13.66 -0.84 -0.60
C LEU A 123 -13.55 -1.31 -2.05
N TYR A 124 -14.04 -0.49 -2.98
CA TYR A 124 -14.05 -0.88 -4.38
C TYR A 124 -13.75 0.26 -5.35
N ARG A 125 -13.26 -0.14 -6.52
CA ARG A 125 -13.13 0.68 -7.73
C ARG A 125 -13.56 -0.13 -8.95
N ILE A 126 -14.29 0.51 -9.85
CA ILE A 126 -14.67 -0.05 -11.14
C ILE A 126 -13.86 0.69 -12.22
N PRO A 127 -13.15 -0.02 -13.13
CA PRO A 127 -12.37 0.61 -14.17
C PRO A 127 -13.28 1.31 -15.18
N LYS A 128 -12.74 2.29 -15.92
CA LYS A 128 -13.46 2.92 -17.03
C LYS A 128 -13.64 1.90 -18.17
N GLY A 129 -14.79 1.95 -18.84
CA GLY A 129 -15.10 1.08 -19.99
C GLY A 129 -15.63 -0.30 -19.60
N LYS A 130 -15.44 -1.29 -20.49
CA LYS A 130 -15.99 -2.63 -20.32
C LYS A 130 -15.25 -3.42 -19.23
N VAL A 131 -15.98 -3.76 -18.17
CA VAL A 131 -15.45 -4.54 -17.04
C VAL A 131 -15.35 -6.02 -17.43
N LYS A 132 -14.16 -6.59 -17.29
CA LYS A 132 -13.88 -8.02 -17.56
C LYS A 132 -14.36 -8.94 -16.46
N GLY A 133 -14.27 -8.51 -15.21
CA GLY A 133 -14.52 -9.31 -14.02
C GLY A 133 -14.18 -8.55 -12.75
N THR A 134 -14.01 -9.28 -11.65
CA THR A 134 -13.70 -8.71 -10.33
C THR A 134 -12.47 -9.39 -9.73
N CYS A 135 -11.45 -8.60 -9.40
CA CYS A 135 -10.40 -8.97 -8.47
C CYS A 135 -10.90 -8.73 -7.04
N ILE A 136 -10.92 -9.78 -6.23
CA ILE A 136 -11.38 -9.77 -4.84
C ILE A 136 -10.16 -9.92 -3.94
N PHE A 137 -9.86 -8.91 -3.11
CA PHE A 137 -8.70 -8.91 -2.23
C PHE A 137 -9.08 -9.27 -0.80
N ILE A 138 -8.38 -10.27 -0.26
CA ILE A 138 -8.52 -10.79 1.09
C ILE A 138 -7.18 -10.58 1.81
N HIS A 139 -7.17 -9.63 2.74
CA HIS A 139 -5.93 -9.18 3.37
C HIS A 139 -5.33 -10.18 4.36
N GLY A 140 -4.03 -10.04 4.63
CA GLY A 140 -3.34 -10.72 5.72
C GLY A 140 -3.68 -10.12 7.09
N CYS A 141 -3.26 -10.79 8.17
CA CYS A 141 -3.47 -10.29 9.53
C CYS A 141 -2.90 -8.89 9.72
N LYS A 142 -3.60 -8.01 10.44
CA LYS A 142 -3.23 -6.60 10.71
C LYS A 142 -3.29 -5.66 9.51
N HIS A 143 -3.59 -6.16 8.32
CA HIS A 143 -3.89 -5.33 7.16
C HIS A 143 -5.39 -5.00 7.13
N ASP A 144 -5.78 -4.23 6.13
CA ASP A 144 -7.13 -3.70 6.00
C ASP A 144 -7.43 -3.36 4.53
N PRO A 145 -8.69 -3.46 4.04
CA PRO A 145 -9.05 -2.97 2.70
C PRO A 145 -8.61 -1.53 2.41
N TYR A 146 -8.44 -0.68 3.43
CA TYR A 146 -7.86 0.66 3.31
C TYR A 146 -6.41 0.71 2.80
N SER A 147 -5.70 -0.44 2.77
CA SER A 147 -4.32 -0.52 2.28
C SER A 147 -4.22 -0.56 0.76
N TRP A 148 -5.28 -0.99 0.07
CA TRP A 148 -5.34 -1.15 -1.39
C TRP A 148 -5.56 0.15 -2.16
N PHE A 149 -5.69 1.27 -1.45
CA PHE A 149 -6.04 2.58 -2.00
C PHE A 149 -5.18 3.66 -1.37
N TYR A 150 -4.91 4.72 -2.12
CA TYR A 150 -4.11 5.82 -1.58
C TYR A 150 -4.91 6.68 -0.61
N ARG A 151 -4.23 7.17 0.42
CA ARG A 151 -4.76 8.22 1.28
C ARG A 151 -5.14 9.45 0.44
N SER A 152 -6.33 9.98 0.68
CA SER A 152 -6.79 11.22 0.05
C SER A 152 -7.89 11.88 0.89
N LYS A 153 -8.45 13.01 0.42
CA LYS A 153 -9.66 13.59 1.01
C LYS A 153 -10.87 12.64 0.97
N ALA A 154 -11.00 11.82 -0.08
CA ALA A 154 -12.09 10.85 -0.22
C ALA A 154 -11.88 9.58 0.62
N CYS A 155 -10.64 9.26 0.98
CA CYS A 155 -10.32 8.17 1.89
C CYS A 155 -9.20 8.59 2.86
N PRO A 156 -9.52 9.36 3.92
CA PRO A 156 -8.50 9.83 4.86
C PRO A 156 -7.91 8.70 5.71
N GLN A 157 -8.60 7.57 5.81
CA GLN A 157 -8.17 6.38 6.55
C GLN A 157 -7.36 5.40 5.69
N CYS A 158 -7.30 5.60 4.38
CA CYS A 158 -6.47 4.79 3.50
C CYS A 158 -4.98 4.95 3.86
N THR A 159 -4.24 3.83 3.82
CA THR A 159 -2.81 3.80 4.15
C THR A 159 -1.96 3.76 2.88
N GLY A 160 -2.46 3.17 1.80
CA GLY A 160 -1.79 3.14 0.50
C GLY A 160 -0.46 2.39 0.50
N LEU A 161 -0.45 1.18 1.09
CA LEU A 161 0.74 0.34 1.12
C LEU A 161 1.16 -0.07 -0.30
N PRO A 162 2.47 0.01 -0.64
CA PRO A 162 2.95 -0.19 -2.01
C PRO A 162 2.42 -1.43 -2.71
N GLU A 163 2.51 -2.59 -2.05
CA GLU A 163 2.15 -3.87 -2.66
C GLU A 163 0.63 -3.98 -2.88
N GLU A 164 -0.17 -3.69 -1.87
CA GLU A 164 -1.64 -3.70 -1.95
C GLU A 164 -2.15 -2.73 -3.03
N VAL A 165 -1.59 -1.52 -3.08
CA VAL A 165 -1.98 -0.56 -4.11
C VAL A 165 -1.59 -1.05 -5.51
N SER A 166 -0.41 -1.66 -5.65
CA SER A 166 0.03 -2.23 -6.91
C SER A 166 -0.90 -3.35 -7.41
N HIS A 167 -1.45 -4.18 -6.51
CA HIS A 167 -2.50 -5.14 -6.86
C HIS A 167 -3.72 -4.45 -7.49
N SER A 168 -4.23 -3.41 -6.84
CA SER A 168 -5.37 -2.63 -7.34
C SER A 168 -5.09 -2.02 -8.70
N LYS A 169 -3.91 -1.39 -8.87
CA LYS A 169 -3.52 -0.75 -10.15
C LYS A 169 -3.51 -1.75 -11.30
N GLN A 170 -2.89 -2.91 -11.09
CA GLN A 170 -2.76 -3.93 -12.13
C GLN A 170 -4.12 -4.54 -12.52
N CYS A 171 -4.99 -4.81 -11.54
CA CYS A 171 -6.36 -5.27 -11.83
C CYS A 171 -7.17 -4.25 -12.62
N LEU A 172 -7.18 -2.98 -12.18
CA LEU A 172 -7.93 -1.92 -12.86
C LEU A 172 -7.42 -1.67 -14.27
N ALA A 173 -6.09 -1.58 -14.44
CA ALA A 173 -5.46 -1.37 -15.75
C ALA A 173 -5.78 -2.49 -16.74
N ARG A 174 -5.99 -3.72 -16.24
CA ARG A 174 -6.38 -4.88 -17.05
C ARG A 174 -7.89 -4.97 -17.31
N GLY A 175 -8.68 -4.08 -16.72
CA GLY A 175 -10.12 -3.99 -16.90
C GLY A 175 -10.94 -4.78 -15.87
N TYR A 176 -10.36 -5.15 -14.72
CA TYR A 176 -11.08 -5.78 -13.62
C TYR A 176 -11.55 -4.75 -12.60
N ALA A 177 -12.77 -4.89 -12.11
CA ALA A 177 -13.19 -4.23 -10.88
C ALA A 177 -12.34 -4.73 -9.71
N VAL A 178 -12.07 -3.87 -8.76
CA VAL A 178 -11.36 -4.19 -7.52
C VAL A 178 -12.36 -4.16 -6.37
N LEU A 179 -12.35 -5.19 -5.52
CA LEU A 179 -13.16 -5.30 -4.32
C LEU A 179 -12.28 -5.82 -3.16
N ALA A 180 -11.88 -4.95 -2.23
CA ALA A 180 -11.09 -5.33 -1.06
C ALA A 180 -12.01 -5.49 0.16
N LEU A 181 -12.02 -6.68 0.77
CA LEU A 181 -12.94 -7.01 1.87
C LEU A 181 -12.32 -6.73 3.23
N MET A 182 -13.17 -6.32 4.19
CA MET A 182 -12.79 -6.21 5.60
C MET A 182 -13.01 -7.55 6.35
N SER A 183 -12.00 -8.02 7.09
CA SER A 183 -12.17 -9.14 8.02
C SER A 183 -13.18 -8.82 9.14
N LEU A 184 -13.88 -9.84 9.66
CA LEU A 184 -14.77 -9.70 10.81
C LEU A 184 -14.01 -9.40 12.08
N ASN A 185 -12.84 -10.01 12.26
CA ASN A 185 -11.97 -9.68 13.37
C ASN A 185 -11.42 -8.25 13.17
N ARG A 186 -11.75 -7.36 14.10
CA ARG A 186 -11.32 -5.95 14.10
C ARG A 186 -10.36 -5.59 15.23
N GLU A 187 -9.92 -6.57 16.01
CA GLU A 187 -8.91 -6.34 17.05
C GLU A 187 -7.61 -5.88 16.41
N TYR A 188 -7.12 -4.69 16.79
CA TYR A 188 -5.99 -4.00 16.14
C TYR A 188 -4.77 -4.89 15.88
N ARG A 189 -4.43 -5.78 16.83
CA ARG A 189 -3.26 -6.68 16.76
C ARG A 189 -3.51 -7.98 15.99
N SER A 190 -4.76 -8.28 15.65
CA SER A 190 -5.18 -9.53 15.04
C SER A 190 -5.69 -9.29 13.61
N ARG A 191 -6.80 -8.55 13.41
CA ARG A 191 -7.38 -8.20 12.08
C ARG A 191 -7.12 -9.26 10.98
N CYS A 192 -7.50 -10.50 11.25
CA CYS A 192 -7.27 -11.63 10.33
C CYS A 192 -8.59 -12.10 9.74
N PHE A 193 -8.55 -12.56 8.48
CA PHE A 193 -9.59 -13.46 7.97
C PHE A 193 -9.48 -14.83 8.61
N SER A 194 -10.62 -15.47 8.81
CA SER A 194 -10.72 -16.80 9.36
C SER A 194 -11.76 -17.64 8.62
N SER A 195 -11.51 -18.94 8.62
CA SER A 195 -12.43 -19.97 8.11
C SER A 195 -12.68 -21.05 9.16
N SER A 196 -12.43 -20.75 10.44
CA SER A 196 -12.74 -21.65 11.56
C SER A 196 -14.25 -21.68 11.83
N GLY A 197 -14.76 -22.80 12.32
CA GLY A 197 -16.21 -23.11 12.36
C GLY A 197 -17.06 -22.44 13.46
N GLY A 198 -16.54 -21.43 14.18
CA GLY A 198 -17.31 -20.76 15.25
C GLY A 198 -18.14 -19.58 14.72
N PRO A 199 -19.39 -19.37 15.18
CA PRO A 199 -20.14 -18.13 14.96
C PRO A 199 -19.31 -16.90 15.33
N GLY A 200 -19.30 -15.87 14.48
CA GLY A 200 -18.49 -14.66 14.68
C GLY A 200 -16.98 -14.81 14.38
N SER A 201 -16.50 -16.02 14.13
CA SER A 201 -15.11 -16.31 13.77
C SER A 201 -14.91 -16.82 12.34
N ASN A 202 -16.00 -17.07 11.60
CA ASN A 202 -15.95 -17.53 10.21
C ASN A 202 -16.34 -16.39 9.26
N ASP A 203 -15.40 -15.94 8.43
CA ASP A 203 -15.63 -14.87 7.48
C ASP A 203 -16.33 -15.33 6.19
N GLN A 204 -16.43 -16.65 5.94
CA GLN A 204 -16.76 -17.23 4.63
C GLN A 204 -18.18 -16.87 4.15
N ALA A 205 -19.19 -17.10 4.98
CA ALA A 205 -20.59 -16.87 4.61
C ALA A 205 -20.89 -15.38 4.37
N SER A 206 -20.47 -14.51 5.30
CA SER A 206 -20.62 -13.06 5.15
C SER A 206 -19.85 -12.52 3.93
N ALA A 207 -18.66 -13.07 3.62
CA ALA A 207 -17.89 -12.69 2.44
C ALA A 207 -18.61 -13.10 1.14
N ARG A 208 -19.11 -14.33 1.07
CA ARG A 208 -19.93 -14.80 -0.06
C ARG A 208 -21.09 -13.85 -0.31
N ASP A 209 -21.88 -13.57 0.73
CA ASP A 209 -23.09 -12.77 0.57
C ASP A 209 -22.77 -11.33 0.14
N LEU A 210 -21.71 -10.73 0.69
CA LEU A 210 -21.22 -9.42 0.24
C LEU A 210 -20.80 -9.46 -1.24
N ILE A 211 -20.01 -10.46 -1.65
CA ILE A 211 -19.54 -10.60 -3.03
C ILE A 211 -20.73 -10.79 -3.99
N VAL A 212 -21.71 -11.62 -3.61
CA VAL A 212 -22.93 -11.84 -4.41
C VAL A 212 -23.69 -10.53 -4.58
N ARG A 213 -23.99 -9.80 -3.49
CA ARG A 213 -24.71 -8.53 -3.57
C ARG A 213 -23.95 -7.48 -4.36
N PHE A 214 -22.66 -7.29 -4.09
CA PHE A 214 -21.81 -6.36 -4.84
C PHE A 214 -21.84 -6.65 -6.34
N THR A 215 -21.67 -7.91 -6.72
CA THR A 215 -21.65 -8.27 -8.15
C THR A 215 -23.02 -8.17 -8.80
N GLN A 216 -24.12 -8.33 -8.06
CA GLN A 216 -25.47 -8.04 -8.56
C GLN A 216 -25.65 -6.54 -8.80
N ASP A 217 -25.38 -5.70 -7.79
CA ASP A 217 -25.54 -4.25 -7.87
C ASP A 217 -24.65 -3.62 -8.95
N ALA A 218 -23.45 -4.16 -9.14
CA ALA A 218 -22.52 -3.69 -10.16
C ALA A 218 -22.78 -4.28 -11.56
N GLY A 219 -23.77 -5.16 -11.74
CA GLY A 219 -24.04 -5.84 -13.01
C GLY A 219 -22.92 -6.80 -13.46
N LEU A 220 -22.18 -7.37 -12.51
CA LEU A 220 -21.01 -8.23 -12.71
C LEU A 220 -21.27 -9.71 -12.38
N THR A 221 -22.50 -10.12 -12.06
CA THR A 221 -22.82 -11.50 -11.64
C THR A 221 -22.28 -12.57 -12.60
N ARG A 222 -22.42 -12.36 -13.91
CA ARG A 222 -21.97 -13.28 -14.97
C ARG A 222 -20.51 -13.11 -15.39
N ARG A 223 -19.75 -12.25 -14.70
CA ARG A 223 -18.33 -11.99 -14.99
C ARG A 223 -17.44 -12.83 -14.06
N PRO A 224 -16.23 -13.20 -14.52
CA PRO A 224 -15.26 -13.92 -13.69
C PRO A 224 -14.90 -13.15 -12.42
N LYS A 225 -14.71 -13.89 -11.34
CA LYS A 225 -14.29 -13.48 -10.01
C LYS A 225 -12.98 -14.18 -9.70
N TYR A 226 -11.93 -13.40 -9.47
CA TYR A 226 -10.61 -13.89 -9.09
C TYR A 226 -10.29 -13.44 -7.68
N MET A 227 -10.06 -14.39 -6.78
CA MET A 227 -9.79 -14.09 -5.37
C MET A 227 -8.30 -14.16 -5.10
N PHE A 228 -7.75 -13.07 -4.61
CA PHE A 228 -6.37 -12.93 -4.17
C PHE A 228 -6.37 -12.88 -2.65
N GLY A 229 -5.76 -13.88 -2.04
CA GLY A 229 -5.60 -13.96 -0.60
C GLY A 229 -4.15 -13.89 -0.20
N ILE A 230 -3.85 -13.10 0.84
CA ILE A 230 -2.49 -12.91 1.36
C ILE A 230 -2.39 -13.46 2.78
N SER A 231 -1.40 -14.30 3.08
CA SER A 231 -1.18 -14.86 4.42
C SER A 231 -2.45 -15.53 5.00
N SER A 232 -3.06 -15.01 6.07
CA SER A 232 -4.35 -15.51 6.59
C SER A 232 -5.47 -15.40 5.56
N GLY A 233 -5.47 -14.34 4.76
CA GLY A 233 -6.33 -14.18 3.60
C GLY A 233 -6.10 -15.24 2.51
N ALA A 234 -4.88 -15.76 2.36
CA ALA A 234 -4.61 -16.85 1.42
C ALA A 234 -5.20 -18.18 1.91
N SER A 235 -5.04 -18.46 3.20
CA SER A 235 -5.71 -19.59 3.86
C SER A 235 -7.24 -19.51 3.75
N PHE A 236 -7.80 -18.30 3.80
CA PHE A 236 -9.21 -18.04 3.55
C PHE A 236 -9.58 -18.27 2.07
N ALA A 237 -8.82 -17.68 1.15
CA ALA A 237 -9.10 -17.71 -0.29
C ALA A 237 -9.05 -19.13 -0.86
N ILE A 238 -8.08 -19.95 -0.47
CA ILE A 238 -7.98 -21.34 -0.92
C ILE A 238 -9.08 -22.24 -0.35
N LYS A 239 -9.78 -21.82 0.71
CA LYS A 239 -10.96 -22.51 1.25
C LYS A 239 -12.26 -22.02 0.63
N PHE A 240 -12.26 -20.84 0.04
CA PHE A 240 -13.44 -20.17 -0.48
C PHE A 240 -14.21 -20.97 -1.55
N PRO A 241 -13.57 -21.77 -2.43
CA PRO A 241 -14.29 -22.63 -3.39
C PRO A 241 -15.27 -23.63 -2.75
N MET A 242 -15.09 -23.98 -1.46
CA MET A 242 -16.06 -24.80 -0.71
C MET A 242 -17.30 -24.03 -0.25
N THR A 243 -17.28 -22.70 -0.35
CA THR A 243 -18.37 -21.80 0.05
C THR A 243 -19.11 -21.25 -1.17
N MET A 244 -18.37 -20.84 -2.20
CA MET A 244 -18.89 -20.36 -3.47
C MET A 244 -17.86 -20.58 -4.57
N TYR A 245 -18.30 -21.07 -5.72
CA TYR A 245 -17.43 -21.17 -6.89
C TYR A 245 -16.97 -19.79 -7.36
N ILE A 246 -15.68 -19.68 -7.67
CA ILE A 246 -15.02 -18.52 -8.26
C ILE A 246 -14.10 -19.03 -9.37
N GLU A 247 -13.82 -18.19 -10.36
CA GLU A 247 -13.14 -18.60 -11.59
C GLU A 247 -11.61 -18.73 -11.43
N GLY A 248 -11.06 -18.32 -10.29
CA GLY A 248 -9.62 -18.44 -10.01
C GLY A 248 -9.25 -18.02 -8.60
N VAL A 249 -8.22 -18.67 -8.06
CA VAL A 249 -7.64 -18.36 -6.75
C VAL A 249 -6.17 -18.02 -6.90
N VAL A 250 -5.73 -17.00 -6.17
CA VAL A 250 -4.32 -16.67 -5.96
C VAL A 250 -4.06 -16.72 -4.46
N SER A 251 -3.21 -17.64 -4.05
CA SER A 251 -2.85 -17.88 -2.65
C SER A 251 -1.42 -17.41 -2.40
N GLU A 252 -1.28 -16.22 -1.83
CA GLU A 252 0.00 -15.57 -1.63
C GLU A 252 0.59 -15.91 -0.28
N VAL A 253 1.82 -16.44 -0.30
CA VAL A 253 2.68 -16.68 0.86
C VAL A 253 2.04 -17.44 2.01
N ASN A 254 1.02 -18.26 1.74
CA ASN A 254 0.49 -19.21 2.71
C ASN A 254 -0.29 -20.33 2.00
N MET A 255 -0.31 -21.50 2.63
CA MET A 255 -1.13 -22.64 2.27
C MET A 255 -1.36 -23.48 3.53
N PRO A 256 -2.60 -23.70 3.99
CA PRO A 256 -2.84 -24.60 5.11
C PRO A 256 -2.44 -26.04 4.75
N TRP A 257 -1.99 -26.81 5.74
CA TRP A 257 -1.81 -28.26 5.55
C TRP A 257 -3.13 -28.92 5.16
N GLU A 258 -3.07 -29.99 4.37
CA GLU A 258 -4.26 -30.66 3.80
C GLU A 258 -5.38 -30.91 4.83
N LYS A 259 -5.04 -31.45 6.01
CA LYS A 259 -6.01 -31.69 7.09
C LYS A 259 -6.72 -30.41 7.55
N ALA A 260 -5.97 -29.31 7.69
CA ALA A 260 -6.51 -28.01 8.09
C ALA A 260 -7.21 -27.27 6.93
N TRP A 261 -6.84 -27.60 5.69
CA TRP A 261 -7.51 -27.09 4.49
C TRP A 261 -8.93 -27.66 4.40
N GLY A 262 -9.09 -28.96 4.64
CA GLY A 262 -10.38 -29.63 4.70
C GLY A 262 -11.03 -29.90 3.33
N ALA A 263 -10.35 -29.56 2.23
CA ALA A 263 -10.88 -29.69 0.88
C ALA A 263 -10.84 -31.12 0.31
N THR A 264 -10.16 -32.07 0.97
CA THR A 264 -10.09 -33.47 0.53
C THR A 264 -10.92 -34.40 1.40
N ASN A 265 -11.35 -35.53 0.82
CA ASN A 265 -12.10 -36.59 1.51
C ASN A 265 -11.22 -37.54 2.34
N GLY A 266 -9.97 -37.19 2.64
CA GLY A 266 -9.01 -38.06 3.34
C GLY A 266 -8.27 -39.05 2.43
N HIS A 267 -8.72 -39.27 1.19
CA HIS A 267 -8.03 -40.08 0.18
C HIS A 267 -7.34 -39.20 -0.90
N GLY A 268 -7.17 -37.91 -0.61
CA GLY A 268 -6.60 -36.94 -1.53
C GLY A 268 -7.45 -36.64 -2.77
N LYS A 269 -8.77 -36.91 -2.70
CA LYS A 269 -9.75 -36.44 -3.69
C LYS A 269 -10.43 -35.18 -3.21
N LEU A 270 -10.55 -34.17 -4.08
CA LEU A 270 -11.24 -32.93 -3.78
C LEU A 270 -12.74 -33.15 -3.55
N LYS A 271 -13.31 -32.49 -2.54
CA LYS A 271 -14.74 -32.56 -2.20
C LYS A 271 -15.63 -31.72 -3.13
N VAL A 272 -15.05 -30.73 -3.79
CA VAL A 272 -15.73 -29.81 -4.70
C VAL A 272 -14.84 -29.52 -5.91
N PRO A 273 -15.39 -29.09 -7.05
CA PRO A 273 -14.60 -28.57 -8.16
C PRO A 273 -13.79 -27.34 -7.71
N PHE A 274 -12.49 -27.38 -7.94
CA PHE A 274 -11.60 -26.24 -7.67
C PHE A 274 -11.26 -25.50 -8.96
N PRO A 275 -11.17 -24.16 -8.92
CA PRO A 275 -10.72 -23.39 -10.06
C PRO A 275 -9.20 -23.44 -10.22
N PRO A 276 -8.68 -22.98 -11.36
CA PRO A 276 -7.25 -22.73 -11.52
C PRO A 276 -6.70 -21.93 -10.34
N THR A 277 -5.61 -22.43 -9.75
CA THR A 277 -5.06 -21.89 -8.50
C THR A 277 -3.58 -21.60 -8.65
N ALA A 278 -3.22 -20.33 -8.54
CA ALA A 278 -1.83 -19.88 -8.53
C ALA A 278 -1.36 -19.65 -7.09
N PHE A 279 -0.09 -19.95 -6.82
CA PHE A 279 0.54 -19.68 -5.53
C PHE A 279 1.74 -18.75 -5.67
N TYR A 280 1.98 -17.93 -4.66
CA TYR A 280 3.24 -17.18 -4.52
C TYR A 280 4.06 -17.77 -3.38
N MET A 281 5.28 -18.17 -3.71
CA MET A 281 6.18 -18.89 -2.80
C MET A 281 7.48 -18.11 -2.64
N MET A 282 7.86 -17.80 -1.41
CA MET A 282 9.09 -17.07 -1.12
C MET A 282 10.27 -17.97 -0.78
N GLN A 283 11.46 -17.56 -1.20
CA GLN A 283 12.71 -18.31 -1.02
C GLN A 283 13.00 -18.70 0.44
N ARG A 284 12.78 -17.80 1.40
CA ARG A 284 13.10 -18.09 2.81
C ARG A 284 11.95 -18.71 3.58
N ASP A 285 10.74 -18.80 3.00
CA ASP A 285 9.57 -19.38 3.67
C ASP A 285 9.46 -20.88 3.44
N LEU A 286 10.41 -21.62 4.01
CA LEU A 286 10.61 -23.04 3.72
C LEU A 286 9.43 -23.93 4.15
N GLN A 287 8.70 -23.54 5.20
CA GLN A 287 7.53 -24.30 5.62
C GLN A 287 6.38 -24.09 4.62
N THR A 288 6.05 -22.84 4.32
CA THR A 288 4.97 -22.53 3.37
C THR A 288 5.30 -23.01 1.97
N LYS A 289 6.57 -22.94 1.54
CA LYS A 289 7.04 -23.59 0.32
C LYS A 289 6.64 -25.06 0.24
N ARG A 290 6.95 -25.85 1.27
CA ARG A 290 6.58 -27.27 1.33
C ARG A 290 5.06 -27.47 1.30
N GLN A 291 4.29 -26.58 1.93
CA GLN A 291 2.83 -26.65 1.89
C GLN A 291 2.28 -26.39 0.48
N ILE A 292 2.80 -25.36 -0.20
CA ILE A 292 2.44 -24.99 -1.57
C ILE A 292 2.80 -26.10 -2.55
N GLU A 293 4.01 -26.66 -2.48
CA GLU A 293 4.45 -27.74 -3.38
C GLU A 293 3.51 -28.95 -3.29
N LYS A 294 3.13 -29.35 -2.07
CA LYS A 294 2.16 -30.44 -1.87
C LYS A 294 0.77 -30.08 -2.37
N ALA A 295 0.34 -28.83 -2.19
CA ALA A 295 -0.96 -28.36 -2.67
C ALA A 295 -1.05 -28.37 -4.19
N VAL A 296 -0.02 -27.89 -4.88
CA VAL A 296 0.08 -27.91 -6.34
C VAL A 296 0.03 -29.34 -6.88
N GLN A 297 0.80 -30.26 -6.29
CA GLN A 297 0.74 -31.69 -6.64
C GLN A 297 -0.67 -32.27 -6.44
N LEU A 298 -1.31 -31.96 -5.31
CA LEU A 298 -2.65 -32.42 -4.96
C LEU A 298 -3.73 -31.86 -5.90
N LEU A 299 -3.64 -30.59 -6.29
CA LEU A 299 -4.56 -29.96 -7.23
C LEU A 299 -4.39 -30.54 -8.64
N ASN A 300 -3.15 -30.62 -9.13
CA ASN A 300 -2.85 -31.16 -10.46
C ASN A 300 -3.29 -32.63 -10.61
N ARG A 301 -3.07 -33.49 -9.60
CA ARG A 301 -3.57 -34.90 -9.64
C ARG A 301 -5.10 -35.02 -9.60
N ASN A 302 -5.79 -33.95 -9.21
CA ASN A 302 -7.25 -33.85 -9.27
C ASN A 302 -7.74 -33.09 -10.52
N GLY A 303 -6.87 -32.88 -11.52
CA GLY A 303 -7.22 -32.23 -12.78
C GLY A 303 -7.41 -30.73 -12.70
N VAL A 304 -6.97 -30.09 -11.60
CA VAL A 304 -7.03 -28.65 -11.42
C VAL A 304 -5.69 -28.05 -11.85
N ASN A 305 -5.71 -27.16 -12.84
CA ASN A 305 -4.51 -26.42 -13.24
C ASN A 305 -3.99 -25.60 -12.07
N SER A 306 -2.82 -25.95 -11.55
CA SER A 306 -2.19 -25.24 -10.46
C SER A 306 -0.69 -25.13 -10.65
N ASP A 307 -0.15 -23.95 -10.35
CA ASP A 307 1.26 -23.62 -10.49
C ASP A 307 1.65 -22.55 -9.46
N PHE A 308 2.94 -22.24 -9.35
CA PHE A 308 3.44 -21.23 -8.44
C PHE A 308 4.47 -20.31 -9.10
N VAL A 309 4.52 -19.07 -8.61
CA VAL A 309 5.62 -18.15 -8.89
C VAL A 309 6.60 -18.17 -7.71
N PHE A 310 7.87 -18.41 -8.00
CA PHE A 310 8.94 -18.37 -7.01
C PHE A 310 9.48 -16.95 -6.86
N ILE A 311 9.51 -16.46 -5.62
CA ILE A 311 9.94 -15.11 -5.26
C ILE A 311 11.28 -15.19 -4.51
N PRO A 312 12.39 -14.78 -5.16
CA PRO A 312 13.69 -14.74 -4.52
C PRO A 312 13.80 -13.57 -3.55
N ALA A 313 14.79 -13.66 -2.65
CA ALA A 313 15.28 -12.48 -1.93
C ALA A 313 15.81 -11.45 -2.93
N ARG A 314 15.69 -10.16 -2.60
CA ARG A 314 16.01 -9.05 -3.49
C ARG A 314 17.03 -8.13 -2.84
N ALA A 315 17.93 -7.59 -3.65
CA ALA A 315 18.85 -6.56 -3.19
C ALA A 315 18.09 -5.24 -3.02
N VAL A 316 18.20 -4.63 -1.85
CA VAL A 316 17.75 -3.27 -1.58
C VAL A 316 18.78 -2.32 -2.17
N THR A 317 18.50 -1.76 -3.34
CA THR A 317 19.33 -0.73 -4.00
C THR A 317 19.00 0.68 -3.50
N PRO A 318 19.85 1.70 -3.78
CA PRO A 318 19.57 3.08 -3.39
C PRO A 318 18.22 3.63 -3.87
N ASP A 319 17.71 3.14 -5.00
CA ASP A 319 16.43 3.53 -5.60
C ASP A 319 15.28 2.53 -5.34
N PHE A 320 15.54 1.45 -4.59
CA PHE A 320 14.57 0.36 -4.35
C PHE A 320 13.25 0.88 -3.78
N LEU A 321 13.29 1.68 -2.72
CA LEU A 321 12.06 2.18 -2.08
C LEU A 321 11.32 3.16 -2.99
N ALA A 322 12.03 3.98 -3.77
CA ALA A 322 11.41 4.92 -4.71
C ALA A 322 10.78 4.22 -5.92
N LYS A 323 11.32 3.06 -6.32
CA LYS A 323 10.73 2.19 -7.35
C LYS A 323 9.47 1.48 -6.87
N ARG A 324 9.20 1.43 -5.56
CA ARG A 324 8.05 0.71 -5.01
C ARG A 324 6.99 1.64 -4.41
N SER A 325 7.41 2.68 -3.74
CA SER A 325 6.54 3.68 -3.12
C SER A 325 6.45 4.97 -3.94
N VAL A 326 5.23 5.42 -4.21
CA VAL A 326 4.99 6.77 -4.79
C VAL A 326 5.22 7.91 -3.78
N PHE A 327 5.38 7.57 -2.50
CA PHE A 327 5.59 8.55 -1.44
C PHE A 327 7.09 8.78 -1.18
N ILE A 328 7.95 7.81 -1.49
CA ILE A 328 9.38 7.91 -1.24
C ILE A 328 10.07 8.40 -2.51
N SER A 329 10.62 9.61 -2.47
CA SER A 329 11.44 10.14 -3.56
C SER A 329 12.76 9.37 -3.73
N PRO A 330 13.41 9.43 -4.92
CA PRO A 330 14.73 8.83 -5.12
C PRO A 330 15.78 9.29 -4.11
N GLN A 331 15.77 10.58 -3.74
CA GLN A 331 16.68 11.14 -2.75
C GLN A 331 16.44 10.56 -1.36
N GLN A 332 15.18 10.43 -0.95
CA GLN A 332 14.81 9.80 0.32
C GLN A 332 15.19 8.32 0.34
N SER A 333 14.92 7.60 -0.75
CA SER A 333 15.31 6.20 -0.89
C SER A 333 16.82 6.03 -0.71
N GLY A 334 17.63 6.88 -1.36
CA GLY A 334 19.09 6.85 -1.21
C GLY A 334 19.56 7.15 0.22
N ALA A 335 18.94 8.13 0.89
CA ALA A 335 19.25 8.45 2.29
C ALA A 335 18.87 7.30 3.24
N ILE A 336 17.70 6.69 3.04
CA ILE A 336 17.25 5.50 3.79
C ILE A 336 18.22 4.34 3.59
N TYR A 337 18.56 4.04 2.33
CA TYR A 337 19.53 3.00 1.99
C TYR A 337 20.86 3.21 2.74
N ALA A 338 21.44 4.42 2.66
CA ALA A 338 22.71 4.73 3.33
C ALA A 338 22.61 4.53 4.87
N ALA A 339 21.49 4.93 5.47
CA ALA A 339 21.26 4.73 6.90
C ALA A 339 21.09 3.23 7.26
N LEU A 340 20.42 2.44 6.42
CA LEU A 340 20.25 0.99 6.61
C LEU A 340 21.58 0.23 6.48
N VAL A 341 22.45 0.63 5.54
CA VAL A 341 23.81 0.08 5.43
C VAL A 341 24.62 0.42 6.67
N LYS A 342 24.62 1.69 7.11
CA LYS A 342 25.35 2.15 8.30
C LYS A 342 24.90 1.42 9.57
N SER A 343 23.61 1.13 9.69
CA SER A 343 23.02 0.40 10.83
C SER A 343 23.09 -1.13 10.69
N LYS A 344 23.72 -1.65 9.63
CA LYS A 344 23.86 -3.08 9.34
C LYS A 344 22.52 -3.82 9.32
N VAL A 345 21.47 -3.16 8.81
CA VAL A 345 20.20 -3.81 8.45
C VAL A 345 20.35 -4.51 7.12
N ILE A 346 21.05 -3.84 6.19
CA ILE A 346 21.39 -4.36 4.87
C ILE A 346 22.91 -4.37 4.67
N SER A 347 23.40 -5.27 3.83
CA SER A 347 24.79 -5.33 3.38
C SER A 347 25.10 -4.16 2.43
N LYS A 348 26.39 -3.91 2.13
CA LYS A 348 26.77 -2.96 1.06
C LYS A 348 26.24 -3.38 -0.31
N ALA A 349 26.01 -4.68 -0.54
CA ALA A 349 25.42 -5.20 -1.77
C ALA A 349 23.88 -5.10 -1.77
N GLY A 350 23.26 -4.68 -0.66
CA GLY A 350 21.81 -4.51 -0.53
C GLY A 350 21.08 -5.71 0.08
N ASP A 351 21.78 -6.76 0.51
CA ASP A 351 21.14 -7.93 1.12
C ASP A 351 20.60 -7.58 2.50
N VAL A 352 19.32 -7.85 2.76
CA VAL A 352 18.77 -7.76 4.12
C VAL A 352 19.44 -8.83 4.98
N LEU A 353 20.05 -8.42 6.10
CA LEU A 353 20.94 -9.28 6.90
C LEU A 353 20.21 -10.15 7.92
N TYR A 354 18.97 -9.80 8.27
CA TYR A 354 18.13 -10.52 9.21
C TYR A 354 16.65 -10.18 9.00
N ASP A 355 15.74 -10.98 9.55
CA ASP A 355 14.32 -10.65 9.54
C ASP A 355 14.04 -9.39 10.38
N VAL A 356 13.71 -8.30 9.69
CA VAL A 356 13.48 -6.98 10.25
C VAL A 356 12.23 -6.92 11.15
N ARG A 357 11.37 -7.94 11.09
CA ARG A 357 10.23 -8.11 12.01
C ARG A 357 10.65 -8.60 13.38
N VAL A 358 11.65 -9.48 13.44
CA VAL A 358 12.16 -10.07 14.67
C VAL A 358 13.07 -9.09 15.39
N ASN A 359 14.08 -8.56 14.69
CA ASN A 359 14.97 -7.57 15.27
C ASN A 359 14.51 -6.16 14.91
N ARG A 360 13.85 -5.48 15.86
CA ARG A 360 13.24 -4.15 15.66
C ARG A 360 14.15 -2.97 16.03
N LYS A 361 15.40 -3.23 16.44
CA LYS A 361 16.32 -2.17 16.90
C LYS A 361 16.63 -1.14 15.80
N TRP A 362 16.60 -1.58 14.55
CA TRP A 362 16.84 -0.73 13.39
C TRP A 362 15.87 0.44 13.30
N VAL A 363 14.62 0.32 13.78
CA VAL A 363 13.65 1.42 13.71
C VAL A 363 14.15 2.65 14.48
N LYS A 364 14.71 2.44 15.67
CA LYS A 364 15.28 3.53 16.48
C LYS A 364 16.54 4.09 15.83
N GLN A 365 17.39 3.23 15.27
CA GLN A 365 18.63 3.64 14.60
C GLN A 365 18.34 4.46 13.32
N LEU A 366 17.35 4.03 12.54
CA LEU A 366 16.92 4.71 11.33
C LEU A 366 16.29 6.06 11.66
N ASN A 367 15.41 6.13 12.67
CA ASN A 367 14.84 7.40 13.13
C ASN A 367 15.92 8.35 13.69
N ALA A 368 16.94 7.85 14.39
CA ALA A 368 18.05 8.68 14.85
C ALA A 368 18.92 9.20 13.70
N ALA A 369 19.16 8.37 12.67
CA ALA A 369 19.94 8.76 11.49
C ALA A 369 19.17 9.71 10.56
N LEU A 370 17.84 9.58 10.52
CA LEU A 370 16.92 10.34 9.68
C LEU A 370 15.78 10.88 10.55
N PRO A 371 15.98 11.97 11.32
CA PRO A 371 14.99 12.49 12.27
C PRO A 371 13.64 12.88 11.64
N TRP A 372 13.62 13.08 10.32
CA TRP A 372 12.42 13.36 9.54
C TRP A 372 11.52 12.12 9.35
N LEU A 373 12.05 10.90 9.47
CA LEU A 373 11.28 9.65 9.49
C LEU A 373 10.64 9.43 10.86
N LYS A 374 9.55 10.15 11.12
CA LYS A 374 8.82 10.02 12.39
C LYS A 374 8.12 8.68 12.47
N ARG A 375 8.23 8.01 13.62
CA ARG A 375 7.56 6.72 13.86
C ARG A 375 6.06 6.75 13.54
N ALA A 376 5.36 7.83 13.90
CA ALA A 376 3.93 8.03 13.61
C ALA A 376 3.69 9.07 12.50
N GLY A 377 4.62 9.21 11.56
CA GLY A 377 4.46 10.09 10.40
C GLY A 377 3.34 9.58 9.47
N PHE A 378 2.57 10.47 8.85
CA PHE A 378 1.39 10.06 8.08
C PHE A 378 1.72 9.16 6.87
N ASN A 379 2.70 9.55 6.04
CA ASN A 379 3.09 8.78 4.85
C ASN A 379 4.39 7.97 5.06
N PHE A 380 5.17 8.33 6.09
CA PHE A 380 6.50 7.79 6.38
C PHE A 380 6.61 7.26 7.81
N ASN A 381 5.60 6.52 8.27
CA ASN A 381 5.65 5.88 9.58
C ASN A 381 6.68 4.73 9.57
N LEU A 382 7.10 4.33 10.76
CA LEU A 382 7.94 3.15 11.00
C LEU A 382 7.21 2.13 11.89
N ILE A 383 5.87 2.05 11.72
CA ILE A 383 5.00 1.11 12.40
C ILE A 383 4.98 -0.18 11.58
N SER A 384 5.23 -1.30 12.23
CA SER A 384 5.12 -2.63 11.60
C SER A 384 3.74 -2.80 10.99
N ASP A 385 3.70 -3.37 9.79
CA ASP A 385 2.47 -3.74 9.08
C ASP A 385 1.63 -2.51 8.60
N GLU A 386 2.16 -1.29 8.77
CA GLU A 386 1.58 -0.01 8.30
C GLU A 386 2.61 0.88 7.59
N SER A 387 3.90 0.49 7.62
CA SER A 387 5.01 1.24 7.07
C SER A 387 5.43 0.67 5.72
N GLN A 388 5.55 1.56 4.74
CA GLN A 388 6.06 1.24 3.41
C GLN A 388 7.50 0.70 3.50
N ILE A 389 8.35 1.31 4.32
CA ILE A 389 9.73 0.86 4.49
C ILE A 389 9.77 -0.54 5.12
N TRP A 390 8.92 -0.83 6.10
CA TRP A 390 8.82 -2.17 6.69
C TRP A 390 8.40 -3.21 5.66
N GLN A 391 7.32 -2.97 4.94
CA GLN A 391 6.79 -3.88 3.93
C GLN A 391 7.86 -4.19 2.87
N GLU A 392 8.51 -3.17 2.34
CA GLU A 392 9.51 -3.37 1.30
C GLU A 392 10.77 -4.09 1.79
N LEU A 393 11.19 -3.90 3.05
CA LEU A 393 12.29 -4.67 3.62
C LEU A 393 11.92 -6.12 3.91
N ASN A 394 10.68 -6.39 4.34
CA ASN A 394 10.17 -7.75 4.49
C ASN A 394 10.08 -8.47 3.14
N LEU A 395 9.63 -7.76 2.11
CA LEU A 395 9.58 -8.24 0.74
C LEU A 395 10.99 -8.61 0.25
N ALA A 396 11.97 -7.71 0.43
CA ALA A 396 13.36 -7.96 0.05
C ALA A 396 13.98 -9.14 0.80
N TRP A 397 13.60 -9.35 2.07
CA TRP A 397 13.99 -10.54 2.83
C TRP A 397 13.39 -11.84 2.27
N ALA A 398 12.25 -11.78 1.59
CA ALA A 398 11.54 -12.92 1.00
C ALA A 398 11.13 -13.98 2.03
N TRP A 399 10.44 -13.55 3.09
CA TRP A 399 9.76 -14.44 4.02
C TRP A 399 8.34 -13.90 4.32
N HIS A 400 7.31 -14.68 3.99
CA HIS A 400 5.92 -14.43 4.41
C HIS A 400 5.44 -12.96 4.29
N GLU A 401 5.53 -12.36 3.10
CA GLU A 401 5.13 -10.97 2.82
C GLU A 401 4.31 -10.86 1.52
N ILE A 402 3.46 -9.84 1.40
CA ILE A 402 2.66 -9.60 0.18
C ILE A 402 3.56 -9.29 -1.04
N VAL A 403 3.17 -9.75 -2.24
CA VAL A 403 3.96 -9.52 -3.47
C VAL A 403 3.06 -9.19 -4.66
N SER A 404 3.20 -7.97 -5.17
CA SER A 404 2.38 -7.51 -6.29
C SER A 404 3.03 -7.69 -7.66
N ASP A 405 4.32 -8.01 -7.76
CA ASP A 405 5.07 -8.02 -9.02
C ASP A 405 4.49 -8.95 -10.11
N HIS A 406 3.66 -9.93 -9.71
CA HIS A 406 3.19 -10.99 -10.58
C HIS A 406 1.68 -10.96 -10.87
N VAL A 407 0.95 -9.97 -10.35
CA VAL A 407 -0.52 -9.89 -10.48
C VAL A 407 -0.96 -9.93 -11.95
N ARG A 408 -0.31 -9.14 -12.83
CA ARG A 408 -0.61 -9.15 -14.27
C ARG A 408 -0.38 -10.52 -14.92
N ALA A 409 0.74 -11.18 -14.59
CA ALA A 409 1.06 -12.49 -15.13
C ALA A 409 0.05 -13.54 -14.67
N THR A 410 -0.32 -13.50 -13.40
CA THR A 410 -1.30 -14.40 -12.80
C THR A 410 -2.69 -14.20 -13.39
N LEU A 411 -3.14 -12.94 -13.58
CA LEU A 411 -4.41 -12.67 -14.27
C LEU A 411 -4.40 -13.20 -15.71
N ALA A 412 -3.32 -12.98 -16.45
CA ALA A 412 -3.19 -13.52 -17.81
C ALA A 412 -3.22 -15.06 -17.83
N TRP A 413 -2.68 -15.70 -16.79
CA TRP A 413 -2.73 -17.15 -16.63
C TRP A 413 -4.15 -17.64 -16.30
N LEU A 414 -4.84 -17.00 -15.35
CA LEU A 414 -6.22 -17.31 -14.96
C LEU A 414 -7.21 -17.12 -16.12
N GLU A 415 -7.01 -16.11 -16.97
CA GLU A 415 -7.81 -15.87 -18.18
C GLU A 415 -7.75 -17.05 -19.17
N THR A 416 -6.69 -17.86 -19.13
CA THR A 416 -6.57 -19.08 -19.94
C THR A 416 -7.09 -20.33 -19.23
N GLY A 417 -7.75 -20.17 -18.08
CA GLY A 417 -8.12 -21.29 -17.22
C GLY A 417 -6.89 -22.02 -16.65
N GLY A 418 -5.77 -21.32 -16.48
CA GLY A 418 -4.51 -21.88 -15.99
C GLY A 418 -3.73 -22.74 -16.97
N ARG A 419 -4.03 -22.67 -18.28
CA ARG A 419 -3.38 -23.49 -19.31
C ARG A 419 -2.08 -22.90 -19.84
N ALA A 420 -1.89 -21.59 -19.73
CA ALA A 420 -0.65 -20.95 -20.15
C ALA A 420 0.52 -21.29 -19.20
N ASN A 421 1.76 -21.06 -19.65
CA ASN A 421 2.94 -21.22 -18.80
C ASN A 421 3.09 -19.99 -17.88
N LEU A 422 2.80 -20.15 -16.59
CA LEU A 422 2.82 -19.05 -15.61
C LEU A 422 4.21 -18.40 -15.49
N ASN A 423 5.27 -19.20 -15.46
CA ASN A 423 6.65 -18.71 -15.38
C ASN A 423 7.06 -17.88 -16.60
N ALA A 424 6.62 -18.27 -17.80
CA ALA A 424 6.85 -17.49 -19.02
C ALA A 424 6.08 -16.17 -18.99
N LEU A 425 4.84 -16.16 -18.47
CA LEU A 425 4.06 -14.94 -18.28
C LEU A 425 4.69 -14.03 -17.22
N ALA A 426 5.21 -14.58 -16.13
CA ALA A 426 5.90 -13.82 -15.08
C ALA A 426 7.14 -13.10 -15.63
N ARG A 427 7.92 -13.76 -16.49
CA ARG A 427 9.05 -13.11 -17.20
C ARG A 427 8.56 -12.06 -18.21
N LYS A 428 7.55 -12.38 -19.01
CA LYS A 428 7.00 -11.49 -20.04
C LYS A 428 6.46 -10.19 -19.45
N TYR A 429 5.78 -10.27 -18.31
CA TYR A 429 5.13 -9.14 -17.65
C TYR A 429 5.92 -8.59 -16.46
N SER A 430 7.21 -8.89 -16.37
CA SER A 430 8.09 -8.38 -15.32
C SER A 430 8.01 -6.86 -15.20
N LEU A 431 7.88 -6.37 -13.97
CA LEU A 431 7.95 -4.95 -13.64
C LEU A 431 9.37 -4.49 -13.30
N ASN A 432 10.36 -5.41 -13.32
CA ASN A 432 11.75 -5.14 -12.95
C ASN A 432 11.85 -4.39 -11.61
N ASP A 433 11.12 -4.88 -10.61
CA ASP A 433 10.98 -4.31 -9.26
C ASP A 433 10.45 -2.86 -9.19
N ASN A 434 9.90 -2.31 -10.29
CA ASN A 434 9.35 -0.96 -10.34
C ASN A 434 7.82 -0.98 -10.39
N ILE A 435 7.19 -1.01 -9.22
CA ILE A 435 5.72 -0.93 -9.11
C ILE A 435 5.21 0.52 -8.98
N ALA A 436 6.09 1.48 -8.66
CA ALA A 436 5.74 2.90 -8.54
C ALA A 436 5.32 3.50 -9.90
N CYS A 437 5.83 2.96 -11.01
CA CYS A 437 5.46 3.37 -12.37
C CYS A 437 3.99 3.09 -12.72
N LEU A 438 3.33 2.18 -11.99
CA LEU A 438 2.01 1.67 -12.34
C LEU A 438 0.93 2.73 -12.09
N ASN A 439 -0.14 2.66 -12.85
CA ASN A 439 -1.38 3.38 -12.59
C ASN A 439 -2.59 2.55 -13.02
N GLU A 440 -3.80 3.00 -12.67
CA GLU A 440 -5.05 2.27 -12.95
C GLU A 440 -5.43 2.19 -14.44
N TYR A 441 -4.64 2.80 -15.33
CA TYR A 441 -4.90 2.86 -16.77
C TYR A 441 -3.83 2.15 -17.61
N ARG A 442 -2.74 1.69 -16.99
CA ARG A 442 -1.58 1.10 -17.70
C ARG A 442 -1.09 -0.15 -17.00
N GLU A 443 -1.06 -1.26 -17.73
CA GLU A 443 -0.68 -2.58 -17.20
C GLU A 443 0.86 -2.76 -16.97
N GLY A 444 1.68 -1.72 -17.10
CA GLY A 444 3.14 -1.87 -16.89
C GLY A 444 3.91 -0.57 -17.04
N CYS A 445 5.22 -0.64 -16.77
CA CYS A 445 6.16 0.47 -16.99
C CYS A 445 6.54 0.60 -18.46
N ARG A 446 6.75 1.83 -18.95
CA ARG A 446 7.48 2.03 -20.22
C ARG A 446 8.95 1.67 -19.98
N ARG A 447 9.56 0.98 -20.93
CA ARG A 447 11.01 0.75 -20.96
C ARG A 447 11.73 2.01 -21.39
#